data_AF-A0A132Z6T9-F1
#
_entry.id   AF-A0A132Z6T9-F1
#
_cell.length_a   1.000
_cell.length_b   1.000
_cell.length_c   1.000
_cell.angle_alpha   90.00
_cell.angle_beta   90.00
_cell.angle_gamma   90.00
#
_symmetry.space_group_name_H-M   'P 1'
#
loop_
_entity.id
_entity.type
_entity.pdbx_description
1 polymer ?
#
loop_
_entity_poly.entity_id
_entity_poly.type
_entity_poly.pdbx_seq_one_letter_code
_entity_poly.pdbx_strand_id
1 'polypeptide(L)' 'MNKWRSNPKLNYWGKFIIRTIFYSAVLLFLIYLYHYKNIQGGTFIYNEF' A
#
# COMPACT_ATOMS: atom_id res chain seq x y z
N MET A 1 -30.32 -6.68 -15.05
CA MET A 1 -29.58 -5.86 -14.07
C MET A 1 -29.69 -6.52 -12.70
N ASN A 2 -28.58 -7.01 -12.17
CA ASN A 2 -28.55 -7.79 -10.94
C ASN A 2 -28.95 -6.88 -9.77
N LYS A 3 -30.10 -7.14 -9.14
CA LYS A 3 -30.71 -6.33 -8.06
C LYS A 3 -29.85 -6.17 -6.80
N TRP A 4 -28.67 -6.78 -6.78
CA TRP A 4 -27.75 -6.75 -5.65
C TRP A 4 -26.97 -5.42 -5.54
N ARG A 5 -26.78 -4.69 -6.66
CA ARG A 5 -26.01 -3.43 -6.72
C ARG A 5 -26.73 -2.22 -6.11
N SER A 6 -28.03 -2.30 -5.83
CA SER A 6 -28.84 -1.18 -5.34
C SER A 6 -28.91 -1.07 -3.82
N ASN A 7 -28.25 -1.95 -3.06
CA ASN A 7 -28.24 -1.88 -1.60
C ASN A 7 -27.25 -0.79 -1.13
N PRO A 8 -27.72 0.34 -0.57
CA PRO A 8 -26.86 1.46 -0.21
C PRO A 8 -25.82 1.09 0.86
N LYS A 9 -26.19 0.19 1.79
CA LYS A 9 -25.29 -0.32 2.83
C LYS A 9 -24.15 -1.15 2.25
N LEU A 10 -24.43 -2.05 1.29
CA LEU A 10 -23.41 -2.86 0.63
C LEU A 10 -22.47 -2.01 -0.23
N ASN A 11 -23.00 -0.98 -0.90
CA ASN A 11 -22.20 -0.04 -1.68
C ASN A 11 -21.25 0.78 -0.79
N TYR A 12 -21.71 1.21 0.39
CA TYR A 12 -20.87 1.91 1.37
C TYR A 12 -19.73 1.02 1.86
N TRP A 13 -20.05 -0.18 2.37
CA TRP A 13 -19.05 -1.10 2.90
C TRP A 13 -18.07 -1.57 1.82
N GLY A 14 -18.54 -1.83 0.60
CA GLY A 14 -17.68 -2.17 -0.53
C GLY A 14 -16.70 -1.05 -0.88
N LYS A 15 -17.19 0.21 -0.94
CA LYS A 15 -16.31 1.38 -1.15
C LYS A 15 -15.31 1.58 -0.03
N PHE A 16 -15.72 1.36 1.22
CA PHE A 16 -14.84 1.44 2.38
C PHE A 16 -13.71 0.41 2.29
N ILE A 17 -14.04 -0.87 2.06
CA ILE A 17 -13.06 -1.96 1.95
C ILE A 17 -12.07 -1.71 0.81
N ILE A 18 -12.56 -1.32 -0.37
CA ILE A 18 -11.69 -1.03 -1.54
C ILE A 18 -10.71 0.10 -1.22
N ARG A 19 -11.18 1.20 -0.60
CA ARG A 19 -10.32 2.32 -0.21
C ARG A 19 -9.26 1.86 0.79
N THR A 20 -9.66 1.11 1.82
CA THR A 20 -8.75 0.59 2.85
C THR A 20 -7.66 -0.30 2.24
N ILE A 21 -8.03 -1.23 1.35
CA ILE A 21 -7.07 -2.10 0.66
C ILE A 21 -6.12 -1.27 -0.21
N PHE A 22 -6.64 -0.30 -0.97
CA PHE A 22 -5.83 0.57 -1.82
C PHE A 22 -4.78 1.36 -1.01
N TYR A 23 -5.20 2.05 0.05
CA TYR A 23 -4.27 2.82 0.89
C TYR A 23 -3.27 1.92 1.62
N SER A 24 -3.68 0.73 2.06
CA SER A 24 -2.77 -0.25 2.67
C SER A 24 -1.72 -0.74 1.68
N ALA A 25 -2.12 -1.03 0.43
CA ALA A 25 -1.20 -1.43 -0.63
C ALA A 25 -0.18 -0.34 -0.97
N VAL A 26 -0.62 0.92 -1.05
CA VAL A 26 0.29 2.07 -1.25
C VAL A 26 1.29 2.19 -0.10
N LEU A 27 0.83 2.05 1.15
CA LEU A 27 1.70 2.10 2.32
C LEU A 27 2.74 0.97 2.32
N LEU A 28 2.33 -0.27 2.04
CA LEU A 28 3.24 -1.41 1.91
C LEU A 28 4.24 -1.22 0.77
N PHE A 29 3.80 -0.66 -0.36
CA PHE A 29 4.68 -0.34 -1.48
C PHE A 29 5.73 0.71 -1.11
N LEU A 30 5.35 1.75 -0.36
CA LEU A 30 6.28 2.76 0.14
C LEU A 30 7.30 2.16 1.12
N ILE A 31 6.85 1.28 2.04
CA ILE A 31 7.76 0.55 2.95
C ILE A 31 8.71 -0.33 2.15
N TYR A 32 8.21 -1.05 1.14
CA TYR A 32 9.01 -1.88 0.25
C TYR A 32 10.08 -1.05 -0.48
N LEU A 33 9.71 0.10 -1.04
CA LEU A 33 10.65 1.00 -1.69
C LEU A 33 11.67 1.60 -0.71
N TYR A 34 11.24 1.97 0.49
CA TYR A 34 12.14 2.46 1.54
C TYR A 34 13.17 1.39 1.92
N HIS A 35 12.73 0.16 2.13
CA HIS A 35 13.63 -0.96 2.41
C HIS A 35 14.57 -1.21 1.24
N TYR A 36 14.06 -1.26 0.01
CA TYR A 36 14.87 -1.43 -1.20
C TYR A 36 15.95 -0.35 -1.36
N LYS A 37 15.61 0.92 -1.08
CA LYS A 37 16.54 2.06 -1.16
C LYS A 37 17.59 2.06 -0.03
N ASN A 38 17.29 1.55 1.15
CA ASN A 38 18.22 1.57 2.30
C ASN A 38 19.24 0.42 2.34
N ILE A 39 19.21 -0.51 1.38
CA ILE A 39 20.13 -1.68 1.37
C ILE A 39 21.43 -1.43 0.57
N GLN A 40 21.59 -0.27 -0.08
CA GLN A 40 22.82 0.03 -0.83
C GLN A 40 23.53 1.34 -0.40
N GLY A 41 22.96 2.11 0.52
CA GLY A 41 23.55 3.36 1.01
C GLY A 41 24.46 3.23 2.23
N GLY A 42 24.48 2.06 2.89
CA GLY A 42 25.27 1.81 4.10
C GLY A 42 26.64 1.16 3.86
N THR A 43 26.99 0.86 2.61
CA THR A 43 28.22 0.15 2.24
C THR A 43 29.23 1.04 1.52
N PHE A 44 29.04 2.38 1.52
CA PHE A 44 29.92 3.27 0.76
C PHE A 44 30.88 4.14 1.59
N ILE A 45 30.74 4.33 2.91
CA ILE A 45 31.71 5.15 3.67
C ILE A 45 32.10 4.56 5.04
N TYR A 46 32.71 3.37 5.04
CA TYR A 46 33.56 2.90 6.16
C TYR A 46 34.85 2.20 5.68
N ASN A 47 35.38 2.53 4.50
CA ASN A 47 36.56 1.85 3.95
C ASN A 47 37.71 2.78 3.52
N GLU A 48 38.04 3.81 4.31
CA GLU A 48 39.28 4.58 4.11
C GLU A 48 39.98 4.97 5.44
N PHE A 49 40.10 4.02 6.38
CA PHE A 49 41.13 4.04 7.43
C PHE A 49 41.94 2.74 7.40
#